data_AF-A0A5C7KVL2-F1
#
_entry.id   AF-A0A5C7KVL2-F1
#
_cell.length_a   1.000
_cell.length_b   1.000
_cell.length_c   1.000
_cell.angle_alpha   90.00
_cell.angle_beta   90.00
_cell.angle_gamma   90.00
#
_symmetry.space_group_name_H-M   'P 1'
#
loop_
_entity.id
_entity.type
_entity.pdbx_description
1 polymer ?
#
loop_
_entity_poly.entity_id
_entity_poly.type
_entity_poly.pdbx_seq_one_letter_code
_entity_poly.pdbx_strand_id
1 'polypeptide(L)'
;MSPISNAEKQDRFRKKENLGFWAEKVFRLWEMSMGPFREIRTPEEVRHALEKATELPSGWTDDDFELAKKRLGQCQLDLLSGVDQIANDVNGHWNVDHSDLMTTPDPVKFIADNKASIRKARNLAAHLISALKLSGCNDADQAAAAMEVVRFIGRSLVGSREIRRSNATAICLASVGPQYDRPKWFAEQLAETLRWQIDKSLAQEVGRQLQK
;
A
#
# COMPACT_ATOMS: atom_id res chain seq x y z
N MET A 1 26.08 29.78 14.15
CA MET A 1 26.23 28.99 12.91
C MET A 1 27.11 29.78 11.97
N SER A 2 28.22 29.20 11.51
CA SER A 2 29.09 29.83 10.52
C SER A 2 28.32 30.02 9.20
N PRO A 3 28.50 31.14 8.48
CA PRO A 3 27.84 31.37 7.21
C PRO A 3 28.28 30.30 6.20
N ILE A 4 27.33 29.62 5.55
CA ILE A 4 27.62 28.68 4.48
C ILE A 4 28.32 29.38 3.31
N SER A 5 29.32 28.72 2.74
CA SER A 5 30.11 29.26 1.64
C SER A 5 29.27 29.37 0.36
N ASN A 6 29.70 30.21 -0.59
CA ASN A 6 29.01 30.31 -1.88
C ASN A 6 29.05 28.98 -2.66
N ALA A 7 30.12 28.19 -2.50
CA ALA A 7 30.23 26.86 -3.10
C ALA A 7 29.17 25.90 -2.51
N GLU A 8 28.99 25.91 -1.19
CA GLU A 8 27.96 25.10 -0.52
C GLU A 8 26.55 25.52 -0.92
N LYS A 9 26.29 26.83 -1.08
CA LYS A 9 25.00 27.32 -1.58
C LYS A 9 24.71 26.81 -3.00
N GLN A 10 25.71 26.85 -3.88
CA GLN A 10 25.57 26.35 -5.25
C GLN A 10 25.38 24.84 -5.30
N ASP A 11 26.10 24.08 -4.48
CA ASP A 11 25.93 22.62 -4.39
C ASP A 11 24.52 22.25 -3.91
N ARG A 12 24.06 22.91 -2.84
CA ARG A 12 22.69 22.74 -2.32
C ARG A 12 21.64 23.07 -3.38
N PHE A 13 21.82 24.17 -4.11
CA PHE A 13 20.92 24.53 -5.20
C PHE A 13 20.84 23.42 -6.27
N ARG A 14 21.98 22.91 -6.75
CA ARG A 14 22.04 21.82 -7.74
C ARG A 14 21.40 20.54 -7.24
N LYS A 15 21.64 20.16 -5.98
CA LYS A 15 21.00 19.00 -5.33
C LYS A 15 19.48 19.14 -5.36
N LYS A 16 18.95 20.30 -4.98
CA LYS A 16 17.50 20.57 -5.02
C LYS A 16 16.94 20.52 -6.45
N GLU A 17 17.63 21.09 -7.43
CA GLU A 17 17.22 21.00 -8.83
C GLU A 17 17.20 19.55 -9.33
N ASN A 18 18.20 18.74 -8.97
CA ASN A 18 18.26 17.33 -9.33
C ASN A 18 17.06 16.52 -8.79
N LEU A 19 16.59 16.82 -7.56
CA LEU A 19 15.36 16.22 -7.03
C LEU A 19 14.14 16.60 -7.88
N GLY A 20 14.01 17.88 -8.25
CA GLY A 20 12.92 18.35 -9.10
C GLY A 20 12.94 17.70 -10.50
N PHE A 21 14.12 17.59 -11.11
CA PHE A 21 14.28 16.91 -12.39
C PHE A 21 13.95 15.42 -12.30
N TRP A 22 14.37 14.74 -11.23
CA TRP A 22 14.03 13.34 -11.03
C TRP A 22 12.51 13.16 -10.81
N ALA A 23 11.87 14.00 -10.00
CA ALA A 23 10.42 13.97 -9.82
C ALA A 23 9.66 14.14 -11.14
N GLU A 24 10.04 15.12 -11.97
CA GLU A 24 9.43 15.32 -13.30
C GLU A 24 9.67 14.13 -14.23
N LYS A 25 10.87 13.52 -14.19
CA LYS A 25 11.15 12.30 -14.94
C LYS A 25 10.24 11.15 -14.51
N VAL A 26 10.04 10.96 -13.20
CA VAL A 26 9.14 9.93 -12.66
C VAL A 26 7.70 10.20 -13.10
N PHE A 27 7.23 11.45 -13.01
CA PHE A 27 5.90 11.84 -13.47
C PHE A 27 5.68 11.47 -14.95
N ARG A 28 6.62 11.84 -15.84
CA ARG A 28 6.52 11.50 -17.27
C ARG A 28 6.52 10.01 -17.53
N LEU A 29 7.36 9.25 -16.82
CA LEU A 29 7.37 7.79 -16.95
C LEU A 29 6.03 7.18 -16.54
N TRP A 30 5.43 7.68 -15.46
CA TRP A 30 4.09 7.26 -15.02
C TRP A 30 3.02 7.64 -16.06
N GLU A 31 3.06 8.86 -16.60
CA GLU A 31 2.10 9.34 -17.61
C GLU A 31 2.14 8.52 -18.91
N MET A 32 3.34 8.12 -19.33
CA MET A 32 3.56 7.25 -20.50
C MET A 32 3.27 5.77 -20.22
N SER A 33 3.08 5.38 -18.96
CA SER A 33 2.80 3.99 -18.63
C SER A 33 1.41 3.59 -19.12
N MET A 34 1.32 2.53 -19.92
CA MET A 34 0.05 1.94 -20.38
C MET A 34 -0.46 0.86 -19.41
N GLY A 35 -0.19 1.02 -18.12
CA GLY A 35 -0.56 0.06 -17.09
C GLY A 35 -1.89 0.39 -16.40
N PRO A 36 -2.56 -0.61 -15.78
CA PRO A 36 -3.77 -0.40 -14.98
C PRO A 36 -3.57 0.59 -13.82
N PHE A 37 -2.31 0.87 -13.44
CA PHE A 37 -1.93 1.80 -12.38
C PHE A 37 -2.21 3.27 -12.71
N ARG A 38 -2.30 3.63 -13.99
CA ARG A 38 -2.70 4.99 -14.40
C ARG A 38 -4.16 5.28 -14.04
N GLU A 39 -5.02 4.26 -14.05
CA GLU A 39 -6.45 4.43 -13.74
C GLU A 39 -6.72 4.63 -12.25
N ILE A 40 -5.72 4.41 -11.39
CA ILE A 40 -5.88 4.42 -9.93
C ILE A 40 -5.64 5.82 -9.34
N ARG A 41 -4.81 6.65 -9.98
CA ARG A 41 -4.44 7.99 -9.47
C ARG A 41 -4.61 9.05 -10.54
N THR A 42 -5.04 10.24 -10.14
CA THR A 42 -5.06 11.38 -11.06
C THR A 42 -3.67 12.01 -11.21
N PRO A 43 -3.39 12.72 -12.31
CA PRO A 43 -2.13 13.45 -12.47
C PRO A 43 -1.82 14.40 -11.29
N GLU A 44 -2.83 15.06 -10.74
CA GLU A 44 -2.71 15.97 -9.61
C GLU A 44 -2.27 15.23 -8.33
N GLU A 45 -2.86 14.07 -8.06
CA GLU A 45 -2.47 13.23 -6.92
C GLU A 45 -1.02 12.75 -7.03
N VAL A 46 -0.59 12.39 -8.24
CA VAL A 46 0.78 11.97 -8.50
C VAL A 46 1.75 13.13 -8.34
N ARG A 47 1.44 14.31 -8.88
CA ARG A 47 2.26 15.52 -8.71
C ARG A 47 2.40 15.88 -7.24
N HIS A 48 1.28 15.91 -6.51
CA HIS A 48 1.30 16.22 -5.08
C HIS A 48 2.15 15.22 -4.29
N ALA A 49 2.08 13.92 -4.61
CA ALA A 49 2.92 12.90 -3.96
C ALA A 49 4.42 13.11 -4.24
N LEU A 50 4.79 13.44 -5.48
CA LEU A 50 6.17 13.70 -5.88
C LEU A 50 6.72 15.00 -5.29
N GLU A 51 5.90 16.05 -5.22
CA GLU A 51 6.23 17.30 -4.52
C GLU A 51 6.51 17.05 -3.04
N LYS A 52 5.62 16.32 -2.36
CA LYS A 52 5.81 15.94 -0.95
C LYS A 52 7.06 15.08 -0.75
N ALA A 53 7.36 14.18 -1.68
CA ALA A 53 8.56 13.33 -1.60
C ALA A 53 9.87 14.12 -1.77
N THR A 54 9.83 15.26 -2.47
CA THR A 54 10.99 16.12 -2.72
C THR A 54 11.08 17.33 -1.79
N GLU A 55 10.12 17.50 -0.89
CA GLU A 55 10.09 18.60 0.07
C GLU A 55 11.27 18.51 1.05
N LEU A 56 11.99 19.62 1.18
CA LEU A 56 13.13 19.78 2.07
C LEU A 56 12.84 20.89 3.08
N PRO A 57 13.18 20.70 4.36
CA PRO A 57 12.98 21.74 5.36
C PRO A 57 13.87 22.96 5.10
N SER A 58 13.50 24.10 5.71
CA SER A 58 14.36 25.28 5.69
C SER A 58 15.70 24.98 6.37
N GLY A 59 16.81 25.25 5.68
CA GLY A 59 18.15 24.96 6.19
C GLY A 59 18.60 23.50 6.09
N TRP A 60 17.91 22.68 5.29
CA TRP A 60 18.18 21.25 5.10
C TRP A 60 19.66 20.85 4.98
N THR A 61 19.93 19.64 5.44
CA THR A 61 21.24 18.99 5.51
C THR A 61 21.37 17.87 4.48
N ASP A 62 22.59 17.37 4.24
CA ASP A 62 22.77 16.26 3.29
C ASP A 62 21.97 15.00 3.68
N ASP A 63 21.72 14.77 4.97
CA ASP A 63 20.86 13.68 5.45
C ASP A 63 19.40 13.88 5.04
N ASP A 64 18.88 15.12 5.12
CA ASP A 64 17.53 15.44 4.64
C ASP A 64 17.41 15.22 3.14
N PHE A 65 18.47 15.53 2.39
CA PHE A 65 18.54 15.29 0.95
C PHE A 65 18.54 13.80 0.60
N GLU A 66 19.34 12.97 1.28
CA GLU A 66 19.33 11.53 1.06
C GLU A 66 17.99 10.90 1.48
N LEU A 67 17.35 11.43 2.54
CA LEU A 67 16.00 11.02 2.92
C LEU A 67 14.97 11.36 1.84
N ALA A 68 15.03 12.56 1.25
CA ALA A 68 14.17 12.94 0.13
C ALA A 68 14.39 12.05 -1.10
N LYS A 69 15.65 11.71 -1.42
CA LYS A 69 15.96 10.73 -2.49
C LYS A 69 15.34 9.37 -2.22
N LYS A 70 15.42 8.86 -0.98
CA LYS A 70 14.79 7.59 -0.60
C LYS A 70 13.27 7.65 -0.73
N ARG A 71 12.64 8.74 -0.28
CA ARG A 71 11.19 8.96 -0.42
C ARG A 71 10.77 9.00 -1.89
N LEU A 72 11.52 9.71 -2.73
CA LEU A 72 11.24 9.79 -4.16
C LEU A 72 11.43 8.45 -4.87
N GLY A 73 12.47 7.69 -4.53
CA GLY A 73 12.68 6.33 -5.03
C GLY A 73 11.55 5.38 -4.65
N GLN A 74 11.06 5.43 -3.41
CA GLN A 74 9.89 4.67 -2.98
C GLN A 74 8.65 5.08 -3.78
N CYS A 75 8.41 6.39 -3.92
CA CYS A 75 7.28 6.91 -4.68
C CYS A 75 7.31 6.43 -6.15
N GLN A 76 8.49 6.42 -6.78
CA GLN A 76 8.67 5.88 -8.12
C GLN A 76 8.28 4.40 -8.21
N LEU A 77 8.73 3.57 -7.26
CA LEU A 77 8.37 2.15 -7.21
C LEU A 77 6.87 1.95 -7.03
N ASP A 78 6.26 2.70 -6.12
CA ASP A 78 4.82 2.62 -5.87
C ASP A 78 3.99 3.02 -7.09
N LEU A 79 4.46 4.00 -7.88
CA LEU A 79 3.77 4.49 -9.08
C LEU A 79 3.95 3.58 -10.29
N LEU A 80 5.14 3.04 -10.51
CA LEU A 80 5.49 2.31 -11.74
C LEU A 80 5.37 0.78 -11.58
N SER A 81 5.41 0.28 -10.35
CA SER A 81 5.48 -1.15 -10.06
C SER A 81 4.59 -1.55 -8.87
N GLY A 82 3.78 -0.62 -8.35
CA GLY A 82 2.85 -0.90 -7.27
C GLY A 82 1.83 -1.95 -7.70
N VAL A 83 1.70 -3.04 -6.94
CA VAL A 83 0.68 -4.06 -7.19
C VAL A 83 -0.68 -3.54 -6.72
N ASP A 84 -1.74 -3.75 -7.51
CA ASP A 84 -3.10 -3.39 -7.08
C ASP A 84 -3.60 -4.39 -6.03
N GLN A 85 -3.21 -4.14 -4.77
CA GLN A 85 -3.54 -5.01 -3.65
C GLN A 85 -5.05 -5.08 -3.41
N ILE A 86 -5.79 -3.99 -3.62
CA ILE A 86 -7.25 -4.00 -3.48
C ILE A 86 -7.88 -4.92 -4.52
N ALA A 87 -7.46 -4.80 -5.79
CA ALA A 87 -7.95 -5.71 -6.82
C ALA A 87 -7.56 -7.15 -6.49
N ASN A 88 -6.31 -7.42 -6.09
CA ASN A 88 -5.87 -8.77 -5.72
C ASN A 88 -6.65 -9.35 -4.54
N ASP A 89 -6.96 -8.55 -3.52
CA ASP A 89 -7.68 -9.01 -2.33
C ASP A 89 -9.18 -9.21 -2.60
N VAL A 90 -9.80 -8.34 -3.41
CA VAL A 90 -11.16 -8.55 -3.92
C VAL A 90 -11.21 -9.76 -4.85
N ASN A 91 -10.14 -9.95 -5.63
CA ASN A 91 -9.93 -11.09 -6.51
C ASN A 91 -9.31 -12.30 -5.80
N GLY A 92 -9.19 -12.35 -4.46
CA GLY A 92 -8.36 -13.34 -3.77
C GLY A 92 -8.68 -14.81 -4.07
N HIS A 93 -9.85 -15.08 -4.66
CA HIS A 93 -10.28 -16.38 -5.17
C HIS A 93 -9.91 -16.69 -6.64
N TRP A 94 -9.64 -15.67 -7.46
CA TRP A 94 -9.52 -15.79 -8.92
C TRP A 94 -8.24 -16.49 -9.39
N ASN A 95 -7.18 -16.49 -8.58
CA ASN A 95 -5.93 -17.19 -8.90
C ASN A 95 -5.99 -18.70 -8.57
N VAL A 96 -7.00 -19.16 -7.82
CA VAL A 96 -7.16 -20.59 -7.49
C VAL A 96 -8.22 -21.24 -8.37
N ASP A 97 -9.21 -20.47 -8.85
CA ASP A 97 -10.26 -20.98 -9.73
C ASP A 97 -10.46 -20.07 -10.96
N HIS A 98 -9.62 -20.27 -11.98
CA HIS A 98 -9.99 -19.97 -13.38
C HIS A 98 -11.30 -20.65 -13.80
N SER A 99 -11.82 -21.59 -12.99
CA SER A 99 -13.07 -22.30 -13.19
C SER A 99 -14.29 -21.37 -13.09
N ASP A 100 -14.36 -20.42 -12.16
CA ASP A 100 -15.56 -19.58 -11.94
C ASP A 100 -15.92 -18.69 -13.15
N LEU A 101 -14.92 -18.11 -13.83
CA LEU A 101 -15.13 -17.36 -15.06
C LEU A 101 -15.53 -18.28 -16.22
N MET A 102 -15.08 -19.54 -16.21
CA MET A 102 -15.36 -20.52 -17.25
C MET A 102 -16.67 -21.30 -17.00
N THR A 103 -17.21 -21.26 -15.78
CA THR A 103 -18.45 -21.94 -15.38
C THR A 103 -19.62 -20.97 -15.21
N THR A 104 -19.37 -19.65 -15.16
CA THR A 104 -20.46 -18.67 -15.07
C THR A 104 -21.31 -18.65 -16.36
N PRO A 105 -22.65 -18.67 -16.25
CA PRO A 105 -23.54 -18.55 -17.40
C PRO A 105 -23.45 -17.19 -18.11
N ASP A 106 -22.92 -16.17 -17.44
CA ASP A 106 -22.77 -14.81 -17.98
C ASP A 106 -21.40 -14.20 -17.60
N PRO A 107 -20.34 -14.46 -18.39
CA PRO A 107 -19.01 -13.94 -18.14
C PRO A 107 -18.92 -12.42 -18.21
N VAL A 108 -19.74 -11.77 -19.04
CA VAL A 108 -19.71 -10.31 -19.21
C VAL A 108 -20.21 -9.63 -17.95
N LYS A 109 -21.35 -10.08 -17.42
CA LYS A 109 -21.88 -9.58 -16.15
C LYS A 109 -20.93 -9.86 -15.00
N PHE A 110 -20.35 -11.06 -14.95
CA PHE A 110 -19.39 -11.43 -13.90
C PHE A 110 -18.17 -10.49 -13.88
N ILE A 111 -17.59 -10.17 -15.04
CA ILE A 111 -16.49 -9.19 -15.15
C ILE A 111 -16.96 -7.79 -14.73
N ALA A 112 -18.16 -7.38 -15.14
CA ALA A 112 -18.70 -6.06 -14.80
C ALA A 112 -18.94 -5.91 -13.29
N ASP A 113 -19.54 -6.92 -12.66
CA ASP A 113 -19.81 -6.97 -11.22
C ASP A 113 -18.51 -6.99 -10.40
N ASN A 114 -17.48 -7.69 -10.90
CA ASN A 114 -16.17 -7.67 -10.27
C ASN A 114 -15.50 -6.30 -10.34
N LYS A 115 -15.51 -5.65 -11.52
CA LYS A 115 -15.02 -4.26 -11.67
C LYS A 115 -15.78 -3.29 -10.76
N ALA A 116 -17.09 -3.47 -10.63
CA ALA A 116 -17.90 -2.68 -9.71
C ALA A 116 -17.52 -2.91 -8.24
N SER A 117 -17.24 -4.16 -7.85
CA SER A 117 -16.81 -4.52 -6.50
C SER A 117 -15.45 -3.92 -6.15
N ILE A 118 -14.48 -4.02 -7.06
CA ILE A 118 -13.16 -3.37 -6.91
C ILE A 118 -13.33 -1.85 -6.74
N ARG A 119 -14.17 -1.21 -7.56
CA ARG A 119 -14.44 0.23 -7.47
C ARG A 119 -15.06 0.62 -6.12
N LYS A 120 -16.05 -0.15 -5.64
CA LYS A 120 -16.66 0.07 -4.33
C LYS A 120 -15.64 -0.06 -3.20
N ALA A 121 -14.78 -1.08 -3.26
CA ALA A 121 -13.70 -1.28 -2.29
C ALA A 121 -12.70 -0.11 -2.30
N ARG A 122 -12.30 0.37 -3.48
CA ARG A 122 -11.44 1.56 -3.62
C ARG A 122 -12.08 2.81 -3.03
N ASN A 123 -13.36 3.06 -3.32
CA ASN A 123 -14.08 4.21 -2.77
C ASN A 123 -14.15 4.15 -1.25
N LEU A 124 -14.44 2.97 -0.68
CA LEU A 124 -14.44 2.77 0.77
C LEU A 124 -13.05 3.04 1.37
N ALA A 125 -11.99 2.50 0.76
CA ALA A 125 -10.61 2.76 1.20
C ALA A 125 -10.28 4.25 1.15
N ALA A 126 -10.66 4.96 0.08
CA ALA A 126 -10.46 6.41 -0.04
C ALA A 126 -11.20 7.18 1.06
N HIS A 127 -12.44 6.79 1.39
CA HIS A 127 -13.18 7.40 2.50
C HIS A 127 -12.50 7.16 3.86
N LEU A 128 -12.02 5.95 4.13
CA LEU A 128 -11.29 5.63 5.36
C LEU A 128 -9.98 6.42 5.47
N ILE A 129 -9.21 6.49 4.38
CA ILE A 129 -7.97 7.28 4.33
C ILE A 129 -8.26 8.77 4.55
N SER A 130 -9.32 9.29 3.93
CA SER A 130 -9.74 10.68 4.13
C SER A 130 -10.13 10.95 5.58
N ALA A 131 -10.90 10.05 6.20
CA ALA A 131 -11.29 10.16 7.60
C ALA A 131 -10.07 10.16 8.54
N LEU A 132 -9.07 9.30 8.28
CA LEU A 132 -7.82 9.30 9.03
C LEU A 132 -7.07 10.63 8.91
N LYS A 133 -6.94 11.19 7.70
CA LYS A 133 -6.29 12.48 7.47
C LYS A 133 -7.01 13.65 8.15
N LEU A 134 -8.34 13.61 8.18
CA LEU A 134 -9.17 14.66 8.78
C LEU A 134 -9.31 14.54 10.31
N SER A 135 -8.92 13.40 10.89
CA SER A 135 -9.07 13.13 12.33
C SER A 135 -8.23 14.05 13.23
N GLY A 136 -7.14 14.61 12.71
CA GLY A 136 -6.16 15.36 13.51
C GLY A 136 -5.30 14.50 14.44
N CYS A 137 -5.48 13.18 14.44
CA CYS A 137 -4.66 12.23 15.19
C CYS A 137 -3.24 12.15 14.61
N ASN A 138 -2.26 11.87 15.48
CA ASN A 138 -0.90 11.52 15.02
C ASN A 138 -0.90 10.12 14.36
N ASP A 139 0.20 9.79 13.68
CA ASP A 139 0.30 8.55 12.90
C ASP A 139 0.12 7.27 13.75
N ALA A 140 0.57 7.27 15.01
CA ALA A 140 0.43 6.12 15.91
C ALA A 140 -1.04 5.91 16.33
N ASP A 141 -1.75 7.00 16.65
CA ASP A 141 -3.17 6.96 16.99
C ASP A 141 -4.03 6.58 15.77
N GLN A 142 -3.67 7.07 14.57
CA GLN A 142 -4.30 6.65 13.32
C GLN A 142 -4.10 5.15 13.07
N ALA A 143 -2.91 4.62 13.33
CA ALA A 143 -2.64 3.19 13.21
C ALA A 143 -3.48 2.36 14.20
N ALA A 144 -3.62 2.82 15.45
CA ALA A 144 -4.47 2.17 16.44
C ALA A 144 -5.95 2.15 16.01
N ALA A 145 -6.47 3.28 15.50
CA ALA A 145 -7.82 3.38 14.96
C ALA A 145 -8.04 2.45 13.76
N ALA A 146 -7.10 2.41 12.81
CA ALA A 146 -7.16 1.50 11.67
C ALA A 146 -7.16 0.04 12.11
N MET A 147 -6.33 -0.33 13.10
CA MET A 147 -6.32 -1.69 13.63
C MET A 147 -7.65 -2.08 14.30
N GLU A 148 -8.38 -1.15 14.92
CA GLU A 148 -9.71 -1.47 15.45
C GLU A 148 -10.74 -1.74 14.35
N VAL A 149 -10.67 -1.02 13.23
CA VAL A 149 -11.47 -1.33 12.04
C VAL A 149 -11.14 -2.73 11.51
N VAL A 150 -9.85 -3.09 11.44
CA VAL A 150 -9.41 -4.44 11.01
C VAL A 150 -9.94 -5.51 11.96
N ARG A 151 -9.89 -5.29 13.29
CA ARG A 151 -10.45 -6.22 14.28
C ARG A 151 -11.97 -6.35 14.16
N PHE A 152 -12.67 -5.24 13.94
CA PHE A 152 -14.11 -5.23 13.72
C PHE A 152 -14.49 -6.08 12.49
N ILE A 153 -13.76 -5.92 11.38
CA ILE A 153 -13.94 -6.74 10.17
C ILE A 153 -13.61 -8.20 10.48
N GLY A 154 -12.48 -8.48 11.14
CA GLY A 154 -12.08 -9.84 11.52
C GLY A 154 -13.15 -10.57 12.33
N ARG A 155 -13.73 -9.90 13.34
CA ARG A 155 -14.83 -10.47 14.14
C ARG A 155 -16.07 -10.75 13.28
N SER A 156 -16.38 -9.87 12.34
CA SER A 156 -17.49 -10.05 11.41
C SER A 156 -17.25 -11.23 10.45
N LEU A 157 -16.02 -11.41 9.97
CA LEU A 157 -15.64 -12.51 9.09
C LEU A 157 -15.82 -13.87 9.74
N VAL A 158 -15.46 -14.03 11.01
CA VAL A 158 -15.60 -15.32 11.73
C VAL A 158 -17.06 -15.77 11.83
N GLY A 159 -18.01 -14.83 11.84
CA GLY A 159 -19.45 -15.14 11.81
C GLY A 159 -20.00 -15.46 10.40
N SER A 160 -19.20 -15.28 9.35
CA SER A 160 -19.64 -15.50 7.97
C SER A 160 -19.60 -16.98 7.59
N ARG A 161 -20.61 -17.43 6.82
CA ARG A 161 -20.68 -18.81 6.31
C ARG A 161 -19.52 -19.16 5.38
N GLU A 162 -19.05 -18.17 4.63
CA GLU A 162 -17.98 -18.32 3.65
C GLU A 162 -17.02 -17.15 3.80
N ILE A 163 -15.74 -17.47 3.99
CA ILE A 163 -14.66 -16.50 4.06
C ILE A 163 -13.77 -16.74 2.86
N ARG A 164 -13.77 -15.78 1.93
CA ARG A 164 -12.89 -15.82 0.75
C ARG A 164 -11.43 -15.74 1.21
N ARG A 165 -10.57 -16.58 0.64
CA ARG A 165 -9.12 -16.58 0.88
C ARG A 165 -8.51 -15.35 0.21
N SER A 166 -7.79 -14.52 0.97
CA SER A 166 -7.02 -13.38 0.46
C SER A 166 -5.99 -12.91 1.51
N ASN A 167 -5.06 -12.03 1.15
CA ASN A 167 -4.14 -11.43 2.11
C ASN A 167 -4.91 -10.57 3.13
N ALA A 168 -5.84 -9.74 2.66
CA ALA A 168 -6.65 -8.89 3.53
C ALA A 168 -7.45 -9.69 4.57
N THR A 169 -8.08 -10.79 4.16
CA THR A 169 -8.87 -11.63 5.09
C THR A 169 -7.97 -12.37 6.07
N ALA A 170 -6.78 -12.83 5.64
CA ALA A 170 -5.78 -13.40 6.55
C ALA A 170 -5.33 -12.38 7.60
N ILE A 171 -5.04 -11.14 7.23
CA ILE A 171 -4.69 -10.09 8.21
C ILE A 171 -5.84 -9.78 9.17
N CYS A 172 -7.08 -9.69 8.67
CA CYS A 172 -8.25 -9.49 9.53
C CYS A 172 -8.43 -10.63 10.54
N LEU A 173 -8.27 -11.88 10.10
CA LEU A 173 -8.36 -13.07 10.98
C LEU A 173 -7.17 -13.19 11.96
N ALA A 174 -6.00 -12.69 11.58
CA ALA A 174 -4.84 -12.63 12.47
C ALA A 174 -5.00 -11.55 13.56
N SER A 175 -5.81 -10.53 13.30
CA SER A 175 -6.03 -9.42 14.25
C SER A 175 -6.96 -9.76 15.43
N VAL A 176 -7.74 -10.85 15.32
CA VAL A 176 -8.68 -11.29 16.36
C VAL A 176 -8.07 -12.37 17.26
N GLY A 177 -8.61 -12.51 18.47
CA GLY A 177 -8.06 -13.40 19.49
C GLY A 177 -8.13 -14.90 19.14
N PRO A 178 -7.44 -15.76 19.92
CA PRO A 178 -7.35 -17.20 19.66
C PRO A 178 -8.68 -17.94 19.84
N GLN A 179 -9.65 -17.34 20.55
CA GLN A 179 -10.98 -17.92 20.79
C GLN A 179 -11.87 -18.02 19.54
N TYR A 180 -11.48 -17.38 18.44
CA TYR A 180 -12.22 -17.40 17.19
C TYR A 180 -11.70 -18.52 16.28
N ASP A 181 -12.63 -19.31 15.74
CA ASP A 181 -12.32 -20.34 14.75
C ASP A 181 -11.81 -19.71 13.45
N ARG A 182 -10.83 -20.37 12.83
CA ARG A 182 -10.21 -19.92 11.58
C ARG A 182 -10.38 -20.97 10.48
N PRO A 183 -10.58 -20.55 9.21
CA PRO A 183 -10.60 -21.47 8.09
C PRO A 183 -9.32 -22.29 7.98
N LYS A 184 -9.41 -23.52 7.48
CA LYS A 184 -8.25 -24.42 7.31
C LYS A 184 -7.11 -23.80 6.49
N TRP A 185 -7.43 -22.96 5.51
CA TRP A 185 -6.45 -22.28 4.65
C TRP A 185 -5.71 -21.12 5.34
N PHE A 186 -6.17 -20.66 6.52
CA PHE A 186 -5.69 -19.43 7.16
C PHE A 186 -4.18 -19.41 7.38
N ALA A 187 -3.61 -20.46 7.97
CA ALA A 187 -2.20 -20.50 8.33
C ALA A 187 -1.30 -20.40 7.09
N GLU A 188 -1.66 -21.10 6.00
CA GLU A 188 -0.96 -21.06 4.73
C GLU A 188 -1.02 -19.66 4.11
N GLN A 189 -2.20 -19.05 4.06
CA GLN A 189 -2.36 -17.70 3.50
C GLN A 189 -1.60 -16.66 4.31
N LEU A 190 -1.63 -16.72 5.65
CA LEU A 190 -0.89 -15.79 6.50
C LEU A 190 0.62 -15.92 6.29
N ALA A 191 1.13 -17.15 6.21
CA ALA A 191 2.55 -17.40 5.94
C ALA A 191 2.96 -16.86 4.57
N GLU A 192 2.12 -17.03 3.55
CA GLU A 192 2.34 -16.45 2.23
C GLU A 192 2.32 -14.93 2.26
N THR A 193 1.36 -14.31 2.94
CA THR A 193 1.30 -12.86 3.12
C THR A 193 2.59 -12.34 3.76
N LEU A 194 3.04 -12.97 4.85
CA LEU A 194 4.28 -12.56 5.54
C LEU A 194 5.51 -12.73 4.66
N ARG A 195 5.64 -13.85 3.93
CA ARG A 195 6.78 -14.13 3.04
C ARG A 195 7.05 -13.02 2.03
N TRP A 196 6.01 -12.36 1.54
CA TRP A 196 6.14 -11.27 0.56
C TRP A 196 6.43 -9.90 1.21
N GLN A 197 6.23 -9.77 2.52
CA GLN A 197 6.33 -8.51 3.25
C GLN A 197 7.60 -8.41 4.12
N ILE A 198 8.24 -9.54 4.44
CA ILE A 198 9.47 -9.59 5.23
C ILE A 198 10.55 -10.36 4.48
N ASP A 199 11.80 -9.93 4.60
CA ASP A 199 12.92 -10.66 4.02
C ASP A 199 13.17 -11.97 4.79
N LYS A 200 13.93 -12.89 4.16
CA LYS A 200 14.17 -14.23 4.72
C LYS A 200 14.86 -14.20 6.09
N SER A 201 15.72 -13.21 6.36
CA SER A 201 16.43 -13.13 7.63
C SER A 201 15.48 -12.69 8.75
N LEU A 202 14.60 -11.71 8.47
CA LEU A 202 13.58 -11.27 9.41
C LEU A 202 12.53 -12.36 9.68
N ALA A 203 12.13 -13.12 8.64
CA ALA A 203 11.23 -14.26 8.80
C ALA A 203 11.79 -15.32 9.76
N GLN A 204 13.09 -15.64 9.64
CA GLN A 204 13.76 -16.58 10.54
C GLN A 204 13.78 -16.06 11.98
N GLU A 205 14.03 -14.77 12.17
CA GLU A 205 14.03 -14.17 13.51
C GLU A 205 12.65 -14.20 14.16
N VAL A 206 11.60 -13.82 13.41
CA VAL A 206 10.21 -13.93 13.89
C VAL A 206 9.88 -15.38 14.27
N GLY A 207 10.25 -16.35 13.43
CA GLY A 207 10.04 -17.76 13.70
C GLY A 207 10.71 -18.22 15.00
N ARG A 208 11.93 -17.75 15.30
CA ARG A 208 12.62 -18.06 16.56
C ARG A 208 11.93 -17.47 17.78
N GLN A 209 11.37 -16.27 17.67
CA GLN A 209 10.67 -15.64 18.80
C GLN A 209 9.34 -16.32 19.10
N LEU A 210 8.66 -16.88 18.09
CA LEU A 210 7.40 -17.60 18.26
C LEU A 210 7.57 -19.04 18.80
N GLN A 211 8.79 -19.57 18.84
CA GLN A 211 9.10 -20.89 19.40
C GLN A 211 9.44 -20.87 20.89
N LYS A 212 9.54 -19.67 21.48
CA LYS A 212 9.78 -19.47 22.92
C LYS A 212 8.45 -19.34 23.66
#